data_AF-A0A2P4X6K5-F1
#
_entry.id   AF-A0A2P4X6K5-F1
#
_cell.length_a   1.000
_cell.length_b   1.000
_cell.length_c   1.000
_cell.angle_alpha   90.00
_cell.angle_beta   90.00
_cell.angle_gamma   90.00
#
_symmetry.space_group_name_H-M   'P 1'
#
loop_
_entity.id
_entity.type
_entity.pdbx_description
1 polymer ?
#
loop_
_entity_poly.entity_id
_entity_poly.type
_entity_poly.pdbx_seq_one_letter_code
_entity_poly.pdbx_strand_id
1 'polypeptide(L)'
;MLRLVDFCRQRPLWTLTRGFAAVPEDALTSRRQHSVYYARITRKHAPHFGRQSIEKVDRSTHFLTSRGLSQTQALRAISRHVMLASYSHEMMESKIQWLNDLGLSHKKVNDVIVRNPSILGASFEKLDTLVDWYISHGVHQEKMAYVFNVFPGGATLNIEENLDVKVNFLKEEVGCDNDQVARILSS
;
A
#
# COMPACT_ATOMS: atom_id res chain seq x y z
N MET A 1 26.59 -64.05 5.27
CA MET A 1 26.99 -62.80 5.96
C MET A 1 26.25 -61.64 5.30
N LEU A 2 25.25 -61.11 6.00
CA LEU A 2 24.39 -60.01 5.54
C LEU A 2 25.11 -58.67 5.75
N ARG A 3 25.17 -57.83 4.72
CA ARG A 3 25.36 -56.38 4.82
C ARG A 3 24.20 -55.72 4.10
N LEU A 4 23.35 -55.00 4.84
CA LEU A 4 22.42 -54.03 4.28
C LEU A 4 22.64 -52.71 5.03
N VAL A 5 22.88 -51.70 4.20
CA VAL A 5 23.43 -50.38 4.51
C VAL A 5 22.29 -49.43 4.88
N ASP A 6 22.54 -48.62 5.89
CA ASP A 6 21.66 -47.56 6.39
C ASP A 6 21.26 -46.56 5.29
N PHE A 7 19.96 -46.33 5.18
CA PHE A 7 19.36 -45.36 4.28
C PHE A 7 19.37 -43.96 4.92
N CYS A 8 20.50 -43.26 4.85
CA CYS A 8 20.55 -41.83 5.17
C CYS A 8 19.79 -41.02 4.10
N ARG A 9 18.55 -40.61 4.44
CA ARG A 9 17.77 -39.60 3.70
C ARG A 9 18.51 -38.26 3.70
N GLN A 10 19.11 -37.90 2.57
CA GLN A 10 19.57 -36.53 2.32
C GLN A 10 18.36 -35.60 2.18
N ARG A 11 18.25 -34.60 3.07
CA ARG A 11 17.37 -33.44 2.87
C ARG A 11 18.15 -32.36 2.14
N PRO A 12 17.67 -31.78 1.03
CA PRO A 12 18.32 -30.62 0.46
C PRO A 12 18.04 -29.40 1.34
N LEU A 13 19.11 -28.66 1.66
CA LEU A 13 19.09 -27.39 2.36
C LEU A 13 18.47 -26.33 1.43
N TRP A 14 17.25 -25.89 1.73
CA TRP A 14 16.67 -24.73 1.06
C TRP A 14 17.41 -23.47 1.51
N THR A 15 18.15 -22.87 0.59
CA THR A 15 18.65 -21.50 0.72
C THR A 15 17.47 -20.55 0.82
N LEU A 16 17.36 -19.82 1.93
CA LEU A 16 16.37 -18.77 2.16
C LEU A 16 16.64 -17.56 1.25
N THR A 17 16.25 -17.64 -0.01
CA THR A 17 15.97 -16.43 -0.79
C THR A 17 14.72 -15.79 -0.21
N ARG A 18 14.91 -14.67 0.49
CA ARG A 18 13.87 -13.80 1.05
C ARG A 18 13.16 -13.05 -0.08
N GLY A 19 12.53 -13.78 -0.99
CA GLY A 19 11.57 -13.27 -1.95
C GLY A 19 10.20 -13.76 -1.51
N PHE A 20 9.26 -12.84 -1.28
CA PHE A 20 7.85 -13.17 -1.12
C PHE A 20 7.32 -13.68 -2.47
N ALA A 21 7.69 -14.91 -2.85
CA ALA A 21 6.97 -15.62 -3.89
C ALA A 21 5.57 -15.84 -3.34
N ALA A 22 4.60 -15.11 -3.89
CA ALA A 22 3.20 -15.31 -3.58
C ALA A 22 2.88 -16.78 -3.85
N VAL A 23 2.50 -17.51 -2.80
CA VAL A 23 1.95 -18.86 -2.95
C VAL A 23 0.76 -18.73 -3.91
N PRO A 24 0.67 -19.55 -4.98
CA PRO A 24 -0.48 -19.52 -5.87
C PRO A 24 -1.76 -19.71 -5.06
N GLU A 25 -2.59 -18.68 -5.02
CA GLU A 25 -3.85 -18.70 -4.28
C GLU A 25 -4.83 -19.59 -5.06
N ASP A 26 -5.37 -20.65 -4.45
CA ASP A 26 -6.31 -21.53 -5.12
C ASP A 26 -7.69 -20.86 -5.28
N ALA A 27 -8.48 -21.30 -6.26
CA ALA A 27 -9.75 -20.64 -6.58
C ALA A 27 -10.76 -20.66 -5.40
N LEU A 28 -10.67 -21.65 -4.50
CA LEU A 28 -11.56 -21.77 -3.35
C LEU A 28 -11.21 -20.77 -2.24
N THR A 29 -9.91 -20.61 -1.96
CA THR A 29 -9.40 -19.63 -1.00
C THR A 29 -9.66 -18.21 -1.47
N SER A 30 -9.45 -17.90 -2.75
CA SER A 30 -9.82 -16.59 -3.31
C SER A 30 -11.34 -16.34 -3.22
N ARG A 31 -12.19 -17.31 -3.56
CA ARG A 31 -13.66 -17.18 -3.42
C ARG A 31 -14.08 -16.90 -1.97
N ARG A 32 -13.50 -17.61 -1.00
CA ARG A 32 -13.74 -17.37 0.43
C ARG A 32 -13.27 -15.98 0.87
N GLN A 33 -12.11 -15.53 0.40
CA GLN A 33 -11.61 -14.18 0.73
C GLN A 33 -12.51 -13.09 0.12
N HIS A 34 -12.94 -13.26 -1.12
CA HIS A 34 -13.80 -12.29 -1.80
C HIS A 34 -15.12 -12.11 -1.06
N SER A 35 -15.76 -13.20 -0.60
CA SER A 35 -17.00 -13.10 0.18
C SER A 35 -16.81 -12.33 1.50
N VAL A 36 -15.68 -12.53 2.17
CA VAL A 36 -15.29 -11.75 3.37
C VAL A 36 -15.11 -10.27 3.03
N TYR A 37 -14.48 -9.94 1.91
CA TYR A 37 -14.30 -8.55 1.49
C TYR A 37 -15.63 -7.88 1.16
N TYR A 38 -16.50 -8.52 0.38
CA TYR A 38 -17.84 -8.00 0.12
C TYR A 38 -18.64 -7.80 1.41
N ALA A 39 -18.62 -8.76 2.34
CA ALA A 39 -19.27 -8.62 3.65
C ALA A 39 -18.71 -7.47 4.49
N ARG A 40 -17.39 -7.21 4.43
CA ARG A 40 -16.77 -6.07 5.12
C ARG A 40 -17.18 -4.74 4.49
N ILE A 41 -17.20 -4.68 3.16
CA ILE A 41 -17.58 -3.51 2.39
C ILE A 41 -19.03 -3.13 2.70
N THR A 42 -19.96 -4.10 2.63
CA THR A 42 -21.38 -3.86 2.93
C THR A 42 -21.59 -3.45 4.38
N ARG A 43 -20.92 -4.10 5.35
CA ARG A 43 -21.04 -3.76 6.78
C ARG A 43 -20.58 -2.33 7.09
N LYS A 44 -19.43 -1.91 6.56
CA LYS A 44 -18.86 -0.58 6.82
C LYS A 44 -19.71 0.57 6.26
N HIS A 45 -20.69 0.27 5.42
CA HIS A 45 -21.36 1.27 4.59
C HIS A 45 -22.88 1.10 4.50
N ALA A 46 -23.47 0.15 5.24
CA ALA A 46 -24.89 -0.15 5.28
C ALA A 46 -25.84 1.07 5.43
N PRO A 47 -25.48 2.19 6.09
CA PRO A 47 -26.36 3.37 6.16
C PRO A 47 -26.45 4.22 4.87
N HIS A 48 -25.51 4.07 3.92
CA HIS A 48 -25.41 4.94 2.73
C HIS A 48 -25.45 4.18 1.39
N PHE A 49 -25.52 2.86 1.44
CA PHE A 49 -25.39 1.98 0.29
C PHE A 49 -26.64 1.11 0.14
N GLY A 50 -27.66 1.65 -0.52
CA GLY A 50 -28.76 0.84 -1.06
C GLY A 50 -28.31 -0.03 -2.25
N ARG A 51 -29.25 -0.44 -3.12
CA ARG A 51 -29.04 -1.30 -4.31
C ARG A 51 -27.88 -0.89 -5.24
N GLN A 52 -27.51 0.39 -5.25
CA GLN A 52 -26.39 0.96 -6.03
C GLN A 52 -24.99 0.61 -5.48
N SER A 53 -24.92 -0.25 -4.47
CA SER A 53 -23.71 -0.54 -3.72
C SER A 53 -22.70 -1.43 -4.39
N ILE A 54 -23.22 -2.52 -4.94
CA ILE A 54 -22.40 -3.56 -5.52
C ILE A 54 -21.81 -3.09 -6.85
N GLU A 55 -22.60 -2.38 -7.66
CA GLU A 55 -22.18 -1.86 -8.97
C GLU A 55 -20.99 -0.89 -8.84
N LYS A 56 -20.98 -0.04 -7.80
CA LYS A 56 -19.86 0.87 -7.53
C LYS A 56 -18.59 0.10 -7.14
N VAL A 57 -18.73 -0.94 -6.34
CA VAL A 57 -17.61 -1.83 -5.96
C VAL A 57 -17.08 -2.57 -7.17
N ASP A 58 -17.96 -3.10 -8.02
CA ASP A 58 -17.57 -3.84 -9.22
C ASP A 58 -16.88 -2.92 -10.23
N ARG A 59 -17.39 -1.70 -10.43
CA ARG A 59 -16.73 -0.69 -11.26
C ARG A 59 -15.32 -0.36 -10.77
N SER A 60 -15.14 -0.07 -9.48
CA SER A 60 -13.81 0.20 -8.93
C SER A 60 -12.91 -1.04 -8.95
N THR A 61 -13.48 -2.24 -8.81
CA THR A 61 -12.74 -3.50 -8.97
C THR A 61 -12.26 -3.66 -10.41
N HIS A 62 -13.10 -3.37 -11.40
CA HIS A 62 -12.72 -3.38 -12.81
C HIS A 62 -11.65 -2.35 -13.13
N PHE A 63 -11.76 -1.14 -12.60
CA PHE A 63 -10.72 -0.11 -12.74
C PHE A 63 -9.37 -0.58 -12.20
N LEU A 64 -9.33 -1.16 -11.00
CA LEU A 64 -8.07 -1.63 -10.41
C LEU A 64 -7.52 -2.85 -11.16
N THR A 65 -8.38 -3.76 -11.61
CA THR A 65 -7.94 -4.96 -12.34
C THR A 65 -7.46 -4.63 -13.75
N SER A 66 -8.02 -3.63 -14.44
CA SER A 66 -7.52 -3.17 -15.74
C SER A 66 -6.11 -2.57 -15.66
N ARG A 67 -5.71 -2.06 -14.49
CA ARG A 67 -4.33 -1.64 -14.20
C ARG A 67 -3.37 -2.80 -13.92
N GLY A 68 -3.85 -4.04 -13.89
CA GLY A 68 -3.04 -5.23 -13.63
C GLY A 68 -2.99 -5.69 -12.18
N LEU A 69 -3.86 -5.18 -11.29
CA LEU A 69 -4.06 -5.78 -9.98
C LEU A 69 -4.90 -7.07 -10.11
N SER A 70 -4.62 -8.07 -9.29
CA SER A 70 -5.54 -9.21 -9.14
C SER A 70 -6.87 -8.76 -8.53
N GLN A 71 -7.94 -9.51 -8.81
CA GLN A 71 -9.26 -9.24 -8.19
C GLN A 71 -9.18 -9.26 -6.66
N THR A 72 -8.38 -10.18 -6.08
CA THR A 72 -8.13 -10.22 -4.63
C THR A 72 -7.48 -8.93 -4.13
N GLN A 73 -6.45 -8.42 -4.82
CA GLN A 73 -5.81 -7.15 -4.45
C GLN A 73 -6.76 -5.97 -4.55
N ALA A 74 -7.56 -5.90 -5.62
CA ALA A 74 -8.55 -4.85 -5.83
C ALA A 74 -9.63 -4.84 -4.72
N LEU A 75 -10.26 -5.98 -4.47
CA LEU A 75 -11.28 -6.11 -3.42
C LEU A 75 -10.69 -5.85 -2.02
N ARG A 76 -9.46 -6.30 -1.77
CA ARG A 76 -8.75 -5.99 -0.53
C ARG A 76 -8.55 -4.49 -0.35
N ALA A 77 -8.08 -3.79 -1.38
CA ALA A 77 -7.90 -2.34 -1.35
C ALA A 77 -9.23 -1.61 -1.05
N ILE A 78 -10.29 -1.93 -1.78
CA ILE A 78 -11.64 -1.37 -1.55
C ILE A 78 -12.12 -1.68 -0.13
N SER A 79 -11.89 -2.89 0.39
CA SER A 79 -12.31 -3.26 1.75
C SER A 79 -11.59 -2.47 2.87
N ARG A 80 -10.38 -1.97 2.59
CA ARG A 80 -9.62 -1.13 3.52
C ARG A 80 -10.06 0.33 3.45
N HIS A 81 -10.37 0.83 2.26
CA HIS A 81 -10.91 2.18 2.04
C HIS A 81 -12.15 2.13 1.17
N VAL A 82 -13.31 1.97 1.80
CA VAL A 82 -14.57 1.72 1.07
C VAL A 82 -15.01 2.91 0.22
N MET A 83 -14.61 4.13 0.61
CA MET A 83 -14.85 5.33 -0.19
C MET A 83 -14.22 5.28 -1.58
N LEU A 84 -13.24 4.40 -1.82
CA LEU A 84 -12.67 4.13 -3.14
C LEU A 84 -13.73 3.69 -4.18
N ALA A 85 -14.80 3.02 -3.74
CA ALA A 85 -15.92 2.65 -4.62
C ALA A 85 -16.70 3.88 -5.14
N SER A 86 -16.62 5.00 -4.41
CA SER A 86 -17.36 6.23 -4.70
C SER A 86 -16.54 7.24 -5.51
N TYR A 87 -15.22 7.09 -5.62
CA TYR A 87 -14.38 7.99 -6.40
C TYR A 87 -14.63 7.83 -7.91
N SER A 88 -14.56 8.95 -8.63
CA SER A 88 -14.60 8.91 -10.10
C SER A 88 -13.28 8.37 -10.65
N HIS A 89 -13.32 7.77 -11.85
CA HIS A 89 -12.11 7.32 -12.52
C HIS A 89 -11.14 8.48 -12.78
N GLU A 90 -11.65 9.63 -13.18
CA GLU A 90 -10.85 10.85 -13.40
C GLU A 90 -10.11 11.27 -12.11
N MET A 91 -10.80 11.28 -10.98
CA MET A 91 -10.17 11.62 -9.69
C MET A 91 -9.05 10.63 -9.37
N MET A 92 -9.30 9.33 -9.48
CA MET A 92 -8.27 8.31 -9.22
C MET A 92 -7.08 8.43 -10.18
N GLU A 93 -7.34 8.61 -11.48
CA GLU A 93 -6.30 8.71 -12.49
C GLU A 93 -5.44 9.97 -12.29
N SER A 94 -6.04 11.08 -11.86
CA SER A 94 -5.26 12.29 -11.54
C SER A 94 -4.27 12.07 -10.39
N LYS A 95 -4.59 11.22 -9.40
CA LYS A 95 -3.70 10.89 -8.26
C LYS A 95 -2.63 9.88 -8.67
N ILE A 96 -3.00 8.96 -9.55
CA ILE A 96 -2.06 8.06 -10.20
C ILE A 96 -1.04 8.85 -11.01
N GLN A 97 -1.47 9.85 -11.79
CA GLN A 97 -0.59 10.66 -12.60
C GLN A 97 0.37 11.45 -11.72
N TRP A 98 -0.11 12.05 -10.62
CA TRP A 98 0.76 12.71 -9.64
C TRP A 98 1.84 11.76 -9.08
N LEU A 99 1.50 10.50 -8.77
CA LEU A 99 2.50 9.51 -8.33
C LEU A 99 3.50 9.15 -9.45
N ASN A 100 3.05 9.08 -10.71
CA ASN A 100 3.94 8.85 -11.85
C ASN A 100 4.90 10.05 -12.03
N ASP A 101 4.39 11.27 -11.93
CA ASP A 101 5.16 12.51 -12.06
C ASP A 101 6.20 12.66 -10.94
N LEU A 102 5.89 12.12 -9.75
CA LEU A 102 6.84 11.99 -8.65
C LEU A 102 8.00 11.01 -8.97
N GLY A 103 7.84 10.14 -9.97
CA GLY A 103 8.84 9.18 -10.44
C GLY A 103 8.55 7.72 -10.10
N LEU A 104 7.33 7.37 -9.65
CA LEU A 104 6.97 5.97 -9.43
C LEU A 104 6.65 5.27 -10.77
N SER A 105 7.12 4.03 -10.92
CA SER A 105 6.71 3.18 -12.04
C SER A 105 5.30 2.64 -11.84
N HIS A 106 4.63 2.25 -12.93
CA HIS A 106 3.28 1.65 -12.91
C HIS A 106 3.12 0.55 -11.85
N LYS A 107 4.11 -0.35 -11.74
CA LYS A 107 4.12 -1.42 -10.73
C LYS A 107 4.16 -0.85 -9.31
N LYS A 108 5.03 0.13 -9.04
CA LYS A 108 5.14 0.76 -7.71
C LYS A 108 3.88 1.54 -7.36
N VAL A 109 3.25 2.22 -8.32
CA VAL A 109 1.95 2.88 -8.10
C VAL A 109 0.89 1.86 -7.70
N ASN A 110 0.81 0.72 -8.39
CA ASN A 110 -0.13 -0.34 -8.01
C ASN A 110 0.17 -0.89 -6.60
N ASP A 111 1.44 -1.08 -6.24
CA ASP A 111 1.86 -1.50 -4.90
C ASP A 111 1.44 -0.47 -3.83
N VAL A 112 1.61 0.83 -4.11
CA VAL A 112 1.14 1.95 -3.27
C VAL A 112 -0.37 1.89 -3.09
N ILE A 113 -1.15 1.71 -4.15
CA ILE A 113 -2.62 1.65 -4.09
C ILE A 113 -3.08 0.45 -3.25
N VAL A 114 -2.46 -0.72 -3.42
CA VAL A 114 -2.78 -1.91 -2.61
C VAL A 114 -2.48 -1.67 -1.13
N ARG A 115 -1.37 -0.97 -0.82
CA ARG A 115 -0.89 -0.71 0.55
C ARG A 115 -1.51 0.51 1.21
N ASN A 116 -1.99 1.50 0.47
CA ASN A 116 -2.75 2.65 0.97
C ASN A 116 -3.72 3.26 -0.07
N PRO A 117 -4.93 2.71 -0.26
CA PRO A 117 -5.90 3.17 -1.27
C PRO A 117 -6.50 4.55 -0.98
N SER A 118 -6.41 5.04 0.26
CA SER A 118 -6.88 6.39 0.60
C SER A 118 -6.07 7.49 -0.09
N ILE A 119 -4.85 7.19 -0.58
CA ILE A 119 -4.04 8.14 -1.34
C ILE A 119 -4.76 8.64 -2.61
N LEU A 120 -5.59 7.80 -3.23
CA LEU A 120 -6.38 8.18 -4.40
C LEU A 120 -7.50 9.18 -4.06
N GLY A 121 -7.77 9.37 -2.77
CA GLY A 121 -8.71 10.35 -2.23
C GLY A 121 -8.05 11.60 -1.64
N ALA A 122 -6.71 11.67 -1.59
CA ALA A 122 -6.01 12.80 -1.00
C ALA A 122 -6.12 14.06 -1.89
N SER A 123 -6.15 15.25 -1.26
CA SER A 123 -6.04 16.52 -2.00
C SER A 123 -4.61 16.71 -2.49
N PHE A 124 -4.44 17.38 -3.63
CA PHE A 124 -3.11 17.72 -4.14
C PHE A 124 -2.35 18.62 -3.17
N GLU A 125 -3.03 19.65 -2.63
CA GLU A 125 -2.48 20.51 -1.58
C GLU A 125 -1.87 19.72 -0.41
N LYS A 126 -2.56 18.69 0.10
CA LYS A 126 -2.03 17.86 1.17
C LYS A 126 -0.79 17.06 0.73
N LEU A 127 -0.80 16.51 -0.48
CA LEU A 127 0.31 15.73 -1.01
C LEU A 127 1.55 16.61 -1.24
N ASP A 128 1.36 17.79 -1.82
CA ASP A 128 2.42 18.75 -2.10
C ASP A 128 2.99 19.31 -0.79
N THR A 129 2.13 19.68 0.17
CA THR A 129 2.55 20.12 1.51
C THR A 129 3.38 19.04 2.22
N LEU A 130 3.01 17.77 2.05
CA LEU A 130 3.78 16.67 2.61
C LEU A 130 5.15 16.51 1.94
N VAL A 131 5.24 16.68 0.63
CA VAL A 131 6.53 16.68 -0.10
C VAL A 131 7.42 17.81 0.41
N ASP A 132 6.87 19.03 0.53
CA ASP A 132 7.59 20.19 1.06
C ASP A 132 8.07 19.96 2.50
N TRP A 133 7.24 19.29 3.31
CA TRP A 133 7.62 18.91 4.68
C TRP A 133 8.80 17.93 4.72
N TYR A 134 8.85 16.92 3.85
CA TYR A 134 10.01 16.03 3.78
C TYR A 134 11.28 16.77 3.33
N ILE A 135 11.14 17.69 2.36
CA ILE A 135 12.26 18.50 1.86
C ILE A 135 12.79 19.44 2.94
N SER A 136 11.90 20.08 3.71
CA SER A 136 12.30 20.96 4.82
C SER A 136 13.03 20.22 5.94
N HIS A 137 12.82 18.90 6.05
CA HIS A 137 13.53 18.00 6.96
C HIS A 137 14.77 17.33 6.34
N GLY A 138 15.28 17.87 5.22
CA GLY A 138 16.54 17.45 4.62
C GLY A 138 16.45 16.24 3.69
N VAL A 139 15.26 15.75 3.37
CA VAL A 139 15.11 14.68 2.38
C VAL A 139 15.21 15.24 0.96
N HIS A 140 16.13 14.72 0.16
CA HIS A 140 16.29 15.13 -1.24
C HIS A 140 15.05 14.84 -2.08
N GLN A 141 14.69 15.76 -2.98
CA GLN A 141 13.53 15.63 -3.88
C GLN A 141 13.55 14.32 -4.70
N GLU A 142 14.73 13.85 -5.12
CA GLU A 142 14.91 12.59 -5.86
C GLU A 142 14.48 11.35 -5.06
N LYS A 143 14.40 11.46 -3.72
CA LYS A 143 13.95 10.38 -2.83
C LYS A 143 12.44 10.35 -2.65
N MET A 144 11.67 11.33 -3.14
CA MET A 144 10.23 11.39 -2.90
C MET A 144 9.51 10.16 -3.45
N ALA A 145 9.85 9.71 -4.65
CA ALA A 145 9.30 8.46 -5.20
C ALA A 145 9.56 7.24 -4.29
N TYR A 146 10.74 7.19 -3.67
CA TYR A 146 11.11 6.13 -2.74
C TYR A 146 10.29 6.20 -1.45
N VAL A 147 10.19 7.39 -0.84
CA VAL A 147 9.44 7.62 0.40
C VAL A 147 7.98 7.20 0.25
N PHE A 148 7.30 7.66 -0.80
CA PHE A 148 5.89 7.31 -1.06
C PHE A 148 5.70 5.82 -1.36
N ASN A 149 6.69 5.16 -1.97
CA ASN A 149 6.64 3.73 -2.23
C ASN A 149 6.90 2.86 -0.99
N VAL A 150 7.88 3.24 -0.15
CA VAL A 150 8.26 2.47 1.05
C VAL A 150 7.26 2.68 2.17
N PHE A 151 6.80 3.91 2.37
CA PHE A 151 5.82 4.28 3.38
C PHE A 151 4.54 4.92 2.80
N PRO A 152 3.72 4.18 2.02
CA PRO A 152 2.48 4.70 1.45
C PRO A 152 1.49 5.26 2.48
N GLY A 153 1.47 4.70 3.70
CA GLY A 153 0.59 5.14 4.77
C GLY A 153 0.91 6.56 5.26
N GLY A 154 2.17 6.99 5.13
CA GLY A 154 2.63 8.33 5.49
C GLY A 154 1.93 9.43 4.69
N ALA A 155 1.55 9.14 3.43
CA ALA A 155 0.86 10.08 2.54
C ALA A 155 -0.46 10.63 3.11
N THR A 156 -1.06 9.93 4.07
CA THR A 156 -2.35 10.29 4.65
C THR A 156 -2.29 10.73 6.11
N LEU A 157 -1.11 10.72 6.74
CA LEU A 157 -0.94 11.22 8.11
C LEU A 157 -1.14 12.74 8.18
N ASN A 158 -1.45 13.22 9.39
CA ASN A 158 -1.41 14.64 9.70
C ASN A 158 0.05 15.01 10.00
N ILE A 159 0.51 16.15 9.49
CA ILE A 159 1.87 16.63 9.72
C ILE A 159 2.05 16.98 11.19
N GLU A 160 1.26 17.93 11.70
CA GLU A 160 1.39 18.47 13.06
C GLU A 160 1.10 17.42 14.13
N GLU A 161 0.01 16.66 13.98
CA GLU A 161 -0.43 15.70 14.99
C GLU A 161 0.33 14.37 14.95
N ASN A 162 1.18 14.15 13.93
CA ASN A 162 1.85 12.86 13.77
C ASN A 162 3.31 12.95 13.37
N LEU A 163 3.62 13.59 12.24
CA LEU A 163 4.97 13.61 11.70
C LEU A 163 5.88 14.52 12.54
N ASP A 164 5.40 15.71 12.90
CA ASP A 164 6.14 16.65 13.76
C ASP A 164 6.37 16.06 15.14
N VAL A 165 5.35 15.42 15.74
CA VAL A 165 5.50 14.72 17.03
C VAL A 165 6.61 13.67 16.97
N LYS A 166 6.70 12.92 15.87
CA LYS A 166 7.75 11.89 15.68
C LYS A 166 9.12 12.51 15.46
N VAL A 167 9.21 13.58 14.67
CA VAL A 167 10.47 14.28 14.43
C VAL A 167 10.96 14.94 15.71
N ASN A 168 10.09 15.60 16.48
CA ASN A 168 10.43 16.25 17.74
C ASN A 168 10.90 15.21 18.76
N PHE A 169 10.23 14.06 18.87
CA PHE A 169 10.72 12.95 19.69
C PHE A 169 12.14 12.50 19.30
N LEU A 170 12.42 12.35 17.99
CA LEU A 170 13.76 11.98 17.53
C LEU A 170 14.80 13.05 17.89
N LYS A 171 14.46 14.33 17.79
CA LYS A 171 15.39 15.43 18.08
C LYS A 171 15.61 15.63 19.59
N GLU A 172 14.53 15.71 20.35
CA GLU A 172 14.54 16.14 21.75
C GLU A 172 14.83 14.98 22.71
N GLU A 173 14.21 13.81 22.49
CA GLU A 173 14.30 12.67 23.41
C GLU A 173 15.43 11.71 23.03
N VAL A 174 15.63 11.48 21.72
CA VAL A 174 16.68 10.58 21.22
C VAL A 174 18.00 11.33 20.97
N GLY A 175 17.95 12.65 20.77
CA GLY A 175 19.13 13.47 20.47
C GLY A 175 19.62 13.36 19.03
N CYS A 176 18.74 13.01 18.09
CA CYS A 176 19.10 12.94 16.67
C CYS A 176 19.34 14.33 16.08
N ASP A 177 20.43 14.48 15.33
CA ASP A 177 20.68 15.66 14.50
C ASP A 177 19.80 15.68 13.23
N ASN A 178 19.77 16.81 12.52
CA ASN A 178 18.96 16.96 11.31
C ASN A 178 19.34 15.95 10.20
N ASP A 179 20.62 15.58 10.07
CA ASP A 179 21.07 14.64 9.05
C ASP A 179 20.66 13.20 9.38
N GLN A 180 20.62 12.85 10.67
CA GLN A 180 20.10 11.59 11.18
C GLN A 180 18.60 11.51 10.95
N VAL A 181 17.85 12.58 11.24
CA VAL A 181 16.41 12.66 10.95
C VAL A 181 16.13 12.50 9.46
N ALA A 182 16.83 13.24 8.60
CA ALA A 182 16.69 13.14 7.14
C ALA A 182 16.94 11.71 6.63
N ARG A 183 17.97 11.05 7.17
CA ARG A 183 18.26 9.64 6.86
C ARG A 183 17.15 8.70 7.32
N ILE A 184 16.60 8.90 8.51
CA ILE A 184 15.48 8.08 9.01
C ILE A 184 14.24 8.25 8.12
N LEU A 185 13.89 9.49 7.76
CA LEU A 185 12.73 9.79 6.92
C LEU A 185 12.86 9.25 5.49
N SER A 186 14.09 9.05 5.01
CA SER A 186 14.39 8.54 3.66
C SER A 186 14.93 7.11 3.63
N SER A 187 14.88 6.40 4.76
CA SER A 187 15.36 5.02 4.91
C SER A 187 14.39 3.96 4.40
#